data_AF-A0A9P5QQE4-F1
#
_entry.id   AF-A0A9P5QQE4-F1
#
_cell.length_a   1.000
_cell.length_b   1.000
_cell.length_c   1.000
_cell.angle_alpha   90.00
_cell.angle_beta   90.00
_cell.angle_gamma   90.00
#
_symmetry.space_group_name_H-M   'P 1'
#
loop_
_entity.id
_entity.type
_entity.pdbx_description
1 polymer ?
#
loop_
_entity_poly.entity_id
_entity_poly.type
_entity_poly.pdbx_seq_one_letter_code
_entity_poly.pdbx_strand_id
1 'polypeptide(L)'
;VFGVSGCGKTRAVIELLSQHWGFYFNASNDDWGSSDMMTLHSTVRDYLNDAIESSTADREANNAYARKTTLLLFLSRLLVFKYCLNVPDSSETFTSARWTLLQVCPHVLFDQDIFNILFLQLLNLRHHPTGHLLALIRN
;
A
#
# COMPACT_ATOMS: atom_id res chain seq x y z
N VAL A 1 5.99 -2.19 -16.72
CA VAL A 1 5.72 -1.99 -18.17
C VAL A 1 6.27 -0.63 -18.56
N PHE A 2 7.23 -0.56 -19.48
CA PHE A 2 7.81 0.71 -19.95
C PHE A 2 7.18 1.10 -21.29
N GLY A 3 6.95 2.40 -21.54
CA GLY A 3 6.35 2.90 -22.78
C GLY A 3 5.77 4.31 -22.66
N VAL A 4 5.46 4.95 -23.79
CA VAL A 4 4.93 6.34 -23.84
C VAL A 4 3.55 6.48 -23.19
N SER A 5 3.19 7.69 -22.74
CA SER A 5 1.85 7.95 -22.17
C SER A 5 0.76 7.57 -23.17
N GLY A 6 -0.36 7.02 -22.68
CA GLY A 6 -1.49 6.61 -23.54
C GLY A 6 -1.35 5.27 -24.27
N CYS A 7 -0.20 4.58 -24.23
CA CYS A 7 -0.03 3.31 -24.95
C CYS A 7 -0.69 2.09 -24.27
N GLY A 8 -1.61 2.29 -23.33
CA GLY A 8 -2.36 1.21 -22.67
C GLY A 8 -1.62 0.47 -21.55
N LYS A 9 -0.53 1.01 -20.98
CA LYS A 9 0.25 0.34 -19.91
C LYS A 9 -0.61 0.01 -18.68
N THR A 10 -1.39 0.97 -18.20
CA THR A 10 -2.26 0.80 -17.04
C THR A 10 -3.30 -0.28 -17.33
N ARG A 11 -3.90 -0.25 -18.53
CA ARG A 11 -4.83 -1.28 -18.99
C ARG A 11 -4.20 -2.67 -18.99
N ALA A 12 -3.01 -2.81 -19.57
CA ALA A 12 -2.30 -4.09 -19.61
C ALA A 12 -1.98 -4.64 -18.21
N VAL A 13 -1.58 -3.77 -17.27
CA VAL A 13 -1.36 -4.17 -15.87
C VAL A 13 -2.66 -4.61 -15.20
N ILE A 14 -3.75 -3.85 -15.39
CA ILE A 14 -5.07 -4.20 -14.84
C ILE A 14 -5.59 -5.52 -15.44
N GLU A 15 -5.45 -5.74 -16.74
CA GLU A 15 -5.84 -6.99 -17.41
C GLU A 15 -5.05 -8.18 -16.85
N LEU A 16 -3.73 -8.03 -16.67
CA LEU A 16 -2.87 -9.07 -16.08
C LEU A 16 -3.29 -9.38 -14.63
N LEU A 17 -3.47 -8.36 -13.80
CA LEU A 17 -3.86 -8.53 -12.39
C LEU A 17 -5.30 -9.04 -12.25
N SER A 18 -6.16 -8.81 -13.25
CA SER A 18 -7.50 -9.39 -13.25
C SER A 18 -7.47 -10.92 -13.39
N GLN A 19 -6.39 -11.47 -13.97
CA GLN A 19 -6.20 -12.91 -14.16
C GLN A 19 -5.33 -13.55 -13.07
N HIS A 20 -4.60 -12.75 -12.28
CA HIS A 20 -3.64 -13.23 -11.29
C HIS A 20 -3.72 -12.44 -9.99
N TRP A 21 -3.71 -13.14 -8.85
CA TRP A 21 -3.59 -12.50 -7.55
C TRP A 21 -2.29 -11.71 -7.45
N GLY A 22 -2.40 -10.38 -7.37
CA GLY A 22 -1.24 -9.49 -7.29
C GLY A 22 -1.61 -8.10 -6.79
N PHE A 23 -0.59 -7.27 -6.60
CA PHE A 23 -0.77 -5.94 -6.04
C PHE A 23 -0.64 -4.87 -7.12
N TYR A 24 -1.60 -3.95 -7.15
CA TYR A 24 -1.54 -2.74 -7.96
C TYR A 24 -1.12 -1.57 -7.06
N PHE A 25 0.02 -0.97 -7.38
CA PHE A 25 0.49 0.25 -6.74
C PHE A 25 0.34 1.41 -7.73
N ASN A 26 -0.48 2.38 -7.35
CA ASN A 26 -0.61 3.62 -8.09
C ASN A 26 0.61 4.51 -7.79
N ALA A 27 1.24 5.06 -8.82
CA ALA A 27 2.40 5.94 -8.70
C ALA A 27 2.11 7.37 -9.21
N SER A 28 0.84 7.72 -9.34
CA SER A 28 0.35 9.02 -9.78
C SER A 28 -0.52 9.66 -8.71
N ASN A 29 -0.40 10.98 -8.51
CA ASN A 29 -1.27 11.74 -7.62
C ASN A 29 -2.65 12.03 -8.23
N ASP A 30 -2.78 11.94 -9.55
CA ASP A 30 -3.97 12.37 -10.29
C ASP A 30 -4.86 11.17 -10.72
N ASP A 31 -4.46 9.95 -10.33
CA ASP A 31 -5.17 8.72 -10.66
C ASP A 31 -6.08 8.24 -9.51
N TRP A 32 -7.07 7.40 -9.84
CA TRP A 32 -8.09 6.88 -8.91
C TRP A 32 -7.59 5.83 -7.90
N GLY A 33 -6.36 5.35 -8.06
CA GLY A 33 -5.79 4.32 -7.20
C GLY A 33 -5.38 4.88 -5.85
N SER A 34 -5.16 3.98 -4.89
CA SER A 34 -4.73 4.38 -3.54
C SER A 34 -3.47 5.25 -3.53
N SER A 35 -3.43 6.21 -2.61
CA SER A 35 -2.34 7.16 -2.39
C SER A 35 -1.20 6.62 -1.52
N ASP A 36 -1.33 5.39 -1.02
CA ASP A 36 -0.37 4.75 -0.10
C ASP A 36 1.09 4.72 -0.60
N MET A 37 1.33 4.56 -1.91
CA MET A 37 2.68 4.67 -2.49
C MET A 37 3.23 6.10 -2.42
N MET A 38 2.38 7.11 -2.58
CA MET A 38 2.75 8.53 -2.45
C MET A 38 2.99 8.91 -0.99
N THR A 39 2.20 8.34 -0.08
CA THR A 39 2.45 8.39 1.37
C THR A 39 3.79 7.74 1.72
N LEU A 40 4.12 6.57 1.14
CA LEU A 40 5.42 5.94 1.34
C LEU A 40 6.55 6.86 0.89
N HIS A 41 6.45 7.40 -0.33
CA HIS A 41 7.46 8.28 -0.90
C HIS A 41 7.67 9.53 -0.05
N SER A 42 6.59 10.22 0.33
CA SER A 42 6.66 11.40 1.21
C SER A 42 7.27 11.06 2.56
N THR A 43 6.76 10.01 3.24
CA THR A 43 7.27 9.58 4.55
C THR A 43 8.77 9.26 4.55
N VAL A 44 9.26 8.56 3.53
CA VAL A 44 10.70 8.24 3.39
C VAL A 44 11.53 9.47 3.09
N ARG A 45 11.03 10.36 2.22
CA ARG A 45 11.71 11.62 1.87
C ARG A 45 11.79 12.57 3.06
N ASP A 46 10.70 12.71 3.82
CA ASP A 46 10.63 13.62 4.96
C ASP A 46 11.59 13.16 6.06
N TYR A 47 11.65 11.85 6.35
CA TYR A 47 12.66 11.28 7.25
C TYR A 47 14.11 11.55 6.80
N LEU A 48 14.38 11.44 5.49
CA LEU A 48 15.71 11.74 4.95
C LEU A 48 16.07 13.23 5.12
N ASN A 49 15.12 14.13 4.83
CA ASN A 49 15.32 15.56 4.98
C ASN A 49 15.58 15.92 6.44
N ASP A 50 14.78 15.41 7.37
CA ASP A 50 14.96 15.61 8.81
C ASP A 50 16.37 15.17 9.26
N ALA A 51 16.83 14.00 8.79
CA ALA A 51 18.15 13.47 9.13
C ALA A 51 19.30 14.30 8.54
N ILE A 52 19.10 14.90 7.36
CA ILE A 52 20.08 15.82 6.75
C ILE A 52 20.13 17.12 7.54
N GLU A 53 18.98 17.71 7.87
CA GLU A 53 18.87 18.95 8.63
C GLU A 53 19.47 18.82 10.04
N SER A 54 19.25 17.68 10.72
CA SER A 54 19.85 17.39 12.02
C SER A 54 21.32 16.96 11.96
N SER A 55 21.92 16.85 10.76
CA SER A 55 23.28 16.32 10.55
C SER A 55 23.48 14.90 11.12
N THR A 56 22.40 14.11 11.22
CA THR A 56 22.41 12.70 11.64
C THR A 56 22.18 11.74 10.47
N ALA A 57 22.41 12.20 9.24
CA ALA A 57 22.20 11.41 8.04
C ALA A 57 23.12 10.19 8.03
N ASP A 58 22.53 9.02 8.29
CA ASP A 58 23.18 7.73 8.25
C ASP A 58 22.52 6.85 7.18
N ARG A 59 23.33 6.35 6.25
CA ARG A 59 22.83 5.65 5.06
C ARG A 59 22.14 4.35 5.45
N GLU A 60 22.71 3.62 6.40
CA GLU A 60 22.21 2.35 6.91
C GLU A 60 20.86 2.55 7.62
N ALA A 61 20.74 3.57 8.47
CA ALA A 61 19.50 3.95 9.13
C ALA A 61 18.42 4.38 8.12
N ASN A 62 18.78 5.17 7.10
CA ASN A 62 17.87 5.58 6.04
C ASN A 62 17.35 4.38 5.24
N ASN A 63 18.23 3.45 4.86
CA ASN A 63 17.85 2.22 4.18
C ASN A 63 16.95 1.34 5.04
N ALA A 64 17.24 1.22 6.34
CA ALA A 64 16.43 0.48 7.28
C ALA A 64 15.04 1.11 7.45
N TYR A 65 14.96 2.44 7.53
CA TYR A 65 13.71 3.18 7.58
C TYR A 65 12.87 2.94 6.33
N ALA A 66 13.46 3.14 5.14
CA ALA A 66 12.77 2.93 3.87
C ALA A 66 12.25 1.48 3.75
N ARG A 67 13.10 0.50 4.06
CA ARG A 67 12.72 -0.92 4.04
C ARG A 67 11.57 -1.22 5.01
N LYS A 68 11.64 -0.76 6.26
CA LYS A 68 10.58 -0.97 7.25
C LYS A 68 9.26 -0.35 6.78
N THR A 69 9.31 0.88 6.27
CA THR A 69 8.15 1.62 5.79
C THR A 69 7.51 0.91 4.58
N THR A 70 8.32 0.42 3.63
CA THR A 70 7.84 -0.41 2.52
C THR A 70 7.21 -1.72 2.99
N LEU A 71 7.78 -2.39 4.01
CA LEU A 71 7.18 -3.61 4.56
C LEU A 71 5.81 -3.32 5.21
N LEU A 72 5.62 -2.17 5.84
CA LEU A 72 4.32 -1.77 6.40
C LEU A 72 3.28 -1.49 5.30
N LEU A 73 3.70 -0.94 4.16
CA LEU A 73 2.85 -0.78 2.98
C LEU A 73 2.38 -2.15 2.45
N PHE A 74 3.28 -3.13 2.34
CA PHE A 74 2.89 -4.49 1.95
C PHE A 74 1.99 -5.14 2.99
N LEU A 75 2.27 -4.94 4.27
CA LEU A 75 1.48 -5.50 5.36
C LEU A 75 0.05 -4.95 5.36
N SER A 76 -0.15 -3.63 5.15
CA SER A 76 -1.50 -3.07 5.07
C SER A 76 -2.31 -3.71 3.94
N ARG A 77 -1.71 -3.85 2.76
CA ARG A 77 -2.34 -4.51 1.60
C ARG A 77 -2.67 -5.97 1.87
N LEU A 78 -1.77 -6.71 2.52
CA LEU A 78 -1.99 -8.10 2.91
C LEU A 78 -3.10 -8.25 3.96
N LEU A 79 -3.22 -7.32 4.90
CA LEU A 79 -4.29 -7.35 5.91
C LEU A 79 -5.66 -7.11 5.27
N VAL A 80 -5.79 -6.13 4.36
CA VAL A 80 -7.03 -5.93 3.59
C VAL A 80 -7.33 -7.17 2.75
N PHE A 81 -6.32 -7.73 2.09
CA PHE A 81 -6.50 -8.95 1.29
C PHE A 81 -6.98 -10.14 2.13
N LYS A 82 -6.33 -10.39 3.28
CA LYS A 82 -6.72 -11.42 4.26
C LYS A 82 -8.16 -11.19 4.73
N TYR A 83 -8.52 -9.95 5.03
CA TYR A 83 -9.88 -9.60 5.43
C TYR A 83 -10.90 -9.97 4.35
N CYS A 84 -10.66 -9.59 3.09
CA CYS A 84 -11.55 -9.93 1.97
C CYS A 84 -11.73 -11.44 1.79
N LEU A 85 -10.68 -12.25 1.99
CA LEU A 85 -10.74 -13.71 1.94
C LEU A 85 -11.49 -14.35 3.12
N ASN A 86 -11.63 -13.63 4.23
CA ASN A 86 -12.29 -14.12 5.44
C ASN A 86 -13.74 -13.65 5.56
N VAL A 87 -14.22 -12.80 4.63
CA VAL A 87 -15.65 -12.45 4.57
C VAL A 87 -16.45 -13.73 4.26
N PRO A 88 -17.57 -14.01 4.95
CA PRO A 88 -18.44 -15.14 4.62
C PRO A 88 -18.81 -15.14 3.13
N ASP A 89 -18.84 -16.33 2.52
CA ASP A 89 -19.16 -16.55 1.10
C ASP A 89 -18.20 -15.84 0.10
N SER A 90 -17.07 -15.32 0.57
CA SER A 90 -16.05 -14.69 -0.28
C SER A 90 -15.38 -15.69 -1.22
N SER A 91 -15.25 -16.96 -0.86
CA SER A 91 -14.64 -17.98 -1.72
C SER A 91 -15.37 -18.17 -3.06
N GLU A 92 -16.67 -17.87 -3.09
CA GLU A 92 -17.49 -17.99 -4.29
C GLU A 92 -17.50 -16.71 -5.14
N THR A 93 -17.21 -15.57 -4.50
CA THR A 93 -17.48 -14.25 -5.07
C THR A 93 -16.22 -13.40 -5.25
N PHE A 94 -15.18 -13.58 -4.43
CA PHE A 94 -13.97 -12.78 -4.45
C PHE A 94 -12.93 -13.39 -5.39
N THR A 95 -12.57 -12.63 -6.42
CA THR A 95 -11.66 -13.07 -7.48
C THR A 95 -10.49 -12.11 -7.63
N SER A 96 -9.45 -12.52 -8.36
CA SER A 96 -8.32 -11.65 -8.73
C SER A 96 -8.77 -10.35 -9.41
N ALA A 97 -9.83 -10.40 -10.24
CA ALA A 97 -10.43 -9.23 -10.85
C ALA A 97 -11.05 -8.27 -9.83
N ARG A 98 -11.81 -8.80 -8.84
CA ARG A 98 -12.39 -7.96 -7.77
C ARG A 98 -11.32 -7.39 -6.84
N TRP A 99 -10.28 -8.15 -6.55
CA TRP A 99 -9.12 -7.66 -5.83
C TRP A 99 -8.37 -6.55 -6.58
N THR A 100 -8.26 -6.67 -7.90
CA THR A 100 -7.67 -5.61 -8.75
C THR A 100 -8.54 -4.36 -8.74
N LEU A 101 -9.85 -4.49 -8.94
CA LEU A 101 -10.79 -3.37 -8.90
C LEU A 101 -10.72 -2.61 -7.57
N LEU A 102 -10.67 -3.34 -6.45
CA LEU A 102 -10.52 -2.75 -5.12
C LEU A 102 -9.30 -1.84 -5.02
N GLN A 103 -8.16 -2.25 -5.58
CA GLN A 103 -6.90 -1.51 -5.51
C GLN A 103 -6.85 -0.31 -6.47
N VAL A 104 -7.55 -0.40 -7.62
CA VAL A 104 -7.56 0.63 -8.68
C VAL A 104 -8.51 1.78 -8.35
N CYS A 105 -9.61 1.53 -7.63
CA CYS A 105 -10.59 2.57 -7.29
C CYS A 105 -11.15 2.41 -5.87
N PRO A 106 -10.31 2.36 -4.82
CA PRO A 106 -10.79 2.17 -3.44
C PRO A 106 -11.79 3.25 -3.02
N HIS A 107 -11.60 4.50 -3.45
CA HIS A 107 -12.47 5.63 -3.09
C HIS A 107 -13.85 5.52 -3.73
N VAL A 108 -13.97 4.87 -4.89
CA VAL A 108 -15.27 4.69 -5.56
C VAL A 108 -16.09 3.62 -4.84
N LEU A 109 -15.44 2.62 -4.24
CA LEU A 109 -16.12 1.49 -3.60
C LEU A 109 -16.43 1.74 -2.12
N PHE A 110 -15.62 2.55 -1.42
CA PHE A 110 -15.71 2.74 0.03
C PHE A 110 -15.76 4.21 0.47
N ASP A 111 -15.83 5.16 -0.48
CA ASP A 111 -15.71 6.60 -0.22
C ASP A 111 -14.41 7.00 0.53
N GLN A 112 -13.45 6.08 0.60
CA GLN A 112 -12.22 6.20 1.39
C GLN A 112 -11.05 5.44 0.75
N ASP A 113 -9.83 5.87 1.08
CA ASP A 113 -8.63 5.10 0.80
C ASP A 113 -8.32 4.11 1.92
N ILE A 114 -9.02 2.98 1.94
CA ILE A 114 -8.83 1.96 2.98
C ILE A 114 -7.38 1.48 3.10
N PHE A 115 -6.62 1.50 2.01
CA PHE A 115 -5.24 1.04 1.97
C PHE A 115 -4.29 2.06 2.59
N ASN A 116 -4.42 3.33 2.20
CA ASN A 116 -3.64 4.41 2.77
C ASN A 116 -3.98 4.66 4.25
N ILE A 117 -5.26 4.57 4.62
CA ILE A 117 -5.71 4.68 6.02
C ILE A 117 -5.02 3.62 6.88
N LEU A 118 -5.09 2.34 6.47
CA LEU A 118 -4.46 1.26 7.24
C LEU A 118 -2.93 1.39 7.25
N PHE A 119 -2.32 1.81 6.14
CA PHE A 119 -0.89 2.06 6.08
C PHE A 119 -0.47 3.15 7.08
N LEU A 120 -1.17 4.28 7.14
CA LEU A 120 -0.93 5.35 8.11
C LEU A 120 -1.11 4.87 9.56
N GLN A 121 -2.14 4.06 9.83
CA GLN A 121 -2.33 3.46 11.16
C GLN A 121 -1.12 2.59 11.56
N LEU A 122 -0.65 1.71 10.65
CA LEU A 122 0.53 0.89 10.90
C LEU A 122 1.80 1.73 11.08
N LEU A 123 1.94 2.82 10.34
CA LEU A 123 3.04 3.78 10.53
C LEU A 123 2.98 4.42 11.91
N ASN A 124 1.82 4.87 12.39
CA ASN A 124 1.69 5.46 13.72
C ASN A 124 1.99 4.46 14.84
N LEU A 125 1.56 3.20 14.66
CA LEU A 125 1.83 2.13 15.62
C LEU A 125 3.32 1.77 15.74
N ARG A 126 4.17 2.12 14.77
CA ARG A 126 5.63 1.89 14.85
C ARG A 126 6.28 2.58 16.05
N HIS A 127 5.66 3.65 16.55
CA HIS A 127 6.13 4.46 17.67
C HIS A 127 5.64 3.92 19.02
N HIS A 128 4.73 2.94 19.00
CA HIS A 128 4.18 2.30 20.19
C HIS A 128 4.84 0.93 20.46
N PRO A 129 4.85 0.45 21.72
CA PRO A 129 5.39 -0.87 22.06
C PRO A 129 4.75 -2.00 21.24
N THR A 130 5.55 -3.00 20.88
CA THR A 130 5.29 -4.11 19.94
C THR A 130 3.96 -4.87 20.15
N GLY A 131 3.35 -4.77 21.34
CA GLY A 131 2.11 -5.46 21.69
C GLY A 131 0.89 -5.08 20.85
N HIS A 132 0.77 -3.82 20.40
CA HIS A 132 -0.39 -3.39 19.60
C HIS A 132 -0.36 -3.94 18.17
N LEU A 133 0.81 -4.10 17.57
CA LEU A 133 0.95 -4.64 16.21
C LEU A 133 0.53 -6.12 16.13
N LEU A 134 0.85 -6.90 17.18
CA LEU A 134 0.49 -8.32 17.26
C LEU A 134 -1.02 -8.52 17.40
N ALA A 135 -1.71 -7.63 18.12
CA ALA A 135 -3.18 -7.67 18.22
C ALA A 135 -3.86 -7.40 16.88
N LEU A 136 -3.28 -6.53 16.05
CA LEU A 136 -3.80 -6.17 14.73
C LEU A 136 -3.60 -7.27 13.68
N ILE A 137 -2.54 -8.08 13.82
CA ILE A 137 -2.23 -9.21 12.92
C ILE A 137 -3.06 -10.47 13.26
N ARG A 138 -3.39 -10.66 14.55
CA ARG A 138 -4.11 -11.85 15.05
C ARG A 138 -5.62 -11.80 14.81
N ASN A 139 -6.19 -10.61 14.69
CA ASN A 139 -7.57 -10.44 14.22
C ASN A 139 -7.64 -10.47 12.67
#